data_AF-A0A5N0GC32-F1
#
_entry.id   AF-A0A5N0GC32-F1
#
_cell.length_a   1.000
_cell.length_b   1.000
_cell.length_c   1.000
_cell.angle_alpha   90.00
_cell.angle_beta   90.00
_cell.angle_gamma   90.00
#
_symmetry.space_group_name_H-M   'P 1'
#
loop_
_entity.id
_entity.type
_entity.pdbx_description
1 polymer ?
#
loop_
_entity_poly.entity_id
_entity_poly.type
_entity_poly.pdbx_seq_one_letter_code
_entity_poly.pdbx_strand_id
1 'polypeptide(L)'
;PRSVRDRAPGLLVETIRRKAESAGGDRLYEYSPYTTALSQTCLCGNRKKKPLNQRVHRCGCGITEDRDLFSAFLGLHVHRGADGSDRLDLEAANHGWLLHRHDVDGRRGPAVAVSKQRGRRHPPSRRSVARIKARRKAKAAMRQSRSTQTFPAGEPTALPAQQAA
;
A
#
# COMPACT_ATOMS: atom_id res chain seq x y z
N PRO A 1 0.61 16.53 -10.53
CA PRO A 1 -0.36 15.63 -11.21
C PRO A 1 -1.41 15.08 -10.23
N ARG A 2 -2.68 14.90 -10.67
CA ARG A 2 -3.79 14.45 -9.82
C ARG A 2 -3.52 13.09 -9.15
N SER A 3 -2.95 12.16 -9.90
CA SER A 3 -2.61 10.82 -9.42
C SER A 3 -1.62 10.81 -8.24
N VAL A 4 -0.66 11.74 -8.23
CA VAL A 4 0.33 11.86 -7.14
C VAL A 4 -0.33 12.34 -5.85
N ARG A 5 -1.27 13.29 -5.96
CA ARG A 5 -2.07 13.78 -4.83
C ARG A 5 -2.92 12.66 -4.24
N ASP A 6 -3.59 11.89 -5.10
CA ASP A 6 -4.53 10.87 -4.66
C ASP A 6 -3.84 9.62 -4.09
N ARG A 7 -2.64 9.28 -4.60
CA ARG A 7 -1.85 8.11 -4.15
C ARG A 7 -0.93 8.43 -2.97
N ALA A 8 -0.58 9.69 -2.76
CA ALA A 8 0.28 10.18 -1.68
C ALA A 8 1.57 9.33 -1.45
N PRO A 9 2.41 9.10 -2.48
CA PRO A 9 3.58 8.23 -2.36
C PRO A 9 4.58 8.70 -1.30
N GLY A 10 4.74 10.02 -1.10
CA GLY A 10 5.61 10.57 -0.05
C GLY A 10 5.16 10.18 1.36
N LEU A 11 3.85 10.24 1.63
CA LEU A 11 3.28 9.83 2.93
C LEU A 11 3.46 8.33 3.17
N LEU A 12 3.37 7.52 2.12
CA LEU A 12 3.64 6.09 2.20
C LEU A 12 5.10 5.83 2.62
N VAL A 13 6.06 6.45 1.93
CA VAL A 13 7.50 6.30 2.24
C VAL A 13 7.81 6.78 3.66
N GLU A 14 7.28 7.92 4.07
CA GLU A 14 7.44 8.44 5.44
C GLU A 14 6.87 7.47 6.48
N THR A 15 5.69 6.90 6.21
CA THR A 15 5.06 5.92 7.10
C THR A 15 5.90 4.64 7.21
N ILE A 16 6.49 4.18 6.09
CA ILE A 16 7.39 3.01 6.06
C ILE A 16 8.64 3.30 6.88
N ARG A 17 9.30 4.44 6.64
CA ARG A 17 10.51 4.86 7.38
C ARG A 17 10.29 4.84 8.88
N ARG A 18 9.24 5.53 9.35
CA ARG A 18 8.89 5.56 10.78
C ARG A 18 8.64 4.17 11.36
N LYS A 19 7.97 3.29 10.60
CA LYS A 19 7.66 1.92 11.06
C LYS A 19 8.91 1.05 11.12
N ALA A 20 9.83 1.19 10.15
CA ALA A 20 11.10 0.48 10.15
C ALA A 20 11.94 0.88 11.37
N GLU A 21 12.11 2.18 11.60
CA GLU A 21 12.82 2.72 12.78
C GLU A 21 12.18 2.26 14.10
N SER A 22 10.85 2.29 14.19
CA SER A 22 10.12 1.82 15.38
C SER A 22 10.28 0.31 15.64
N ALA A 23 10.61 -0.47 14.62
CA ALA A 23 10.86 -1.90 14.72
C ALA A 23 12.35 -2.22 14.98
N GLY A 24 13.20 -1.20 15.14
CA GLY A 24 14.65 -1.37 15.25
C GLY A 24 15.33 -1.75 13.93
N GLY A 25 14.65 -1.54 12.80
CA GLY A 25 15.23 -1.77 11.48
C GLY A 25 16.17 -0.64 11.06
N ASP A 26 17.07 -0.95 10.14
CA ASP A 26 18.01 0.01 9.57
C ASP A 26 17.30 1.12 8.78
N ARG A 27 18.06 2.20 8.52
CA ARG A 27 17.60 3.33 7.73
C ARG A 27 17.15 2.87 6.34
N LEU A 28 15.95 3.29 5.94
CA LEU A 28 15.42 3.04 4.60
C LEU A 28 16.39 3.59 3.54
N TYR A 29 16.85 2.71 2.66
CA TYR A 29 17.66 3.07 1.50
C TYR A 29 16.75 3.33 0.30
N GLU A 30 16.80 4.56 -0.20
CA GLU A 30 16.09 4.99 -1.41
C GLU A 30 17.11 5.24 -2.51
N TYR A 31 16.96 4.53 -3.62
CA TYR A 31 17.81 4.67 -4.80
C TYR A 31 17.13 5.45 -5.92
N SER A 32 17.92 6.10 -6.76
CA SER A 32 17.45 6.93 -7.85
C SER A 32 16.77 6.09 -8.95
N PRO A 33 15.50 6.38 -9.28
CA PRO A 33 14.80 5.71 -10.38
C PRO A 33 15.35 6.15 -11.75
N TYR A 34 16.06 7.28 -11.82
CA TYR A 34 16.64 7.81 -13.06
C TYR A 34 17.88 7.03 -13.50
N THR A 35 18.76 6.69 -12.54
CA THR A 35 20.00 5.96 -12.83
C THR A 35 19.72 4.48 -13.04
N THR A 36 18.93 3.87 -12.16
CA THR A 36 18.68 2.42 -12.15
C THR A 36 17.69 1.98 -13.24
N ALA A 37 16.62 2.75 -13.47
CA ALA A 37 15.59 2.49 -14.46
C ALA A 37 15.07 1.03 -14.51
N LEU A 38 14.88 0.41 -13.34
CA LEU A 38 14.64 -1.03 -13.19
C LEU A 38 13.45 -1.56 -13.99
N SER A 39 12.40 -0.77 -14.17
CA SER A 39 11.23 -1.15 -14.99
C SER A 39 11.56 -1.29 -16.49
N GLN A 40 12.67 -0.71 -16.93
CA GLN A 40 13.15 -0.72 -18.31
C GLN A 40 14.23 -1.77 -18.55
N THR A 41 15.03 -2.07 -17.52
CA THR A 41 16.21 -2.95 -17.56
C THR A 41 15.82 -4.43 -17.46
N CYS A 42 16.59 -5.29 -18.13
CA CYS A 42 16.52 -6.75 -18.04
C CYS A 42 17.82 -7.30 -17.45
N LEU A 43 17.80 -8.53 -16.92
CA LEU A 43 18.98 -9.25 -16.44
C LEU A 43 20.04 -9.48 -17.53
N CYS A 44 19.63 -9.54 -18.80
CA CYS A 44 20.56 -9.60 -19.92
C CYS A 44 21.22 -8.25 -20.26
N GLY A 45 21.03 -7.21 -19.44
CA GLY A 45 21.56 -5.86 -19.66
C GLY A 45 20.76 -4.99 -20.63
N ASN A 46 19.80 -5.56 -21.35
CA ASN A 46 18.98 -4.79 -22.30
C ASN A 46 18.05 -3.79 -21.56
N ARG A 47 18.03 -2.53 -22.02
CA ARG A 47 17.18 -1.48 -21.48
C ARG A 47 16.21 -0.98 -22.55
N LYS A 48 14.91 -1.18 -22.31
CA LYS A 48 13.84 -0.72 -23.22
C LYS A 48 12.83 0.13 -22.47
N LYS A 49 12.54 1.33 -23.01
CA LYS A 49 11.44 2.17 -22.52
C LYS A 49 10.12 1.42 -22.67
N LYS A 50 9.27 1.49 -21.64
CA LYS A 50 7.96 0.84 -21.60
C LYS A 50 6.89 1.86 -21.23
N PRO A 51 5.71 1.84 -21.86
CA PRO A 51 4.59 2.66 -21.42
C PRO A 51 4.04 2.15 -20.08
N LEU A 52 3.39 3.03 -19.32
CA LEU A 52 2.92 2.72 -17.96
C LEU A 52 1.91 1.57 -17.92
N ASN A 53 1.10 1.40 -18.97
CA ASN A 53 0.12 0.34 -19.14
C ASN A 53 0.75 -1.04 -19.41
N GLN A 54 2.01 -1.11 -19.84
CA GLN A 54 2.70 -2.38 -20.05
C GLN A 54 3.16 -2.97 -18.72
N ARG A 55 2.34 -3.87 -18.15
CA ARG A 55 2.57 -4.51 -16.85
C ARG A 55 3.45 -5.76 -16.88
N VAL A 56 3.72 -6.30 -18.07
CA VAL A 56 4.56 -7.50 -18.23
C VAL A 56 5.90 -7.11 -18.83
N HIS A 57 6.99 -7.52 -18.18
CA HIS A 57 8.33 -7.49 -18.74
C HIS A 57 8.45 -8.64 -19.74
N ARG A 58 8.74 -8.33 -21.01
CA ARG A 58 9.07 -9.33 -22.05
C ARG A 58 10.38 -8.92 -22.70
N CYS A 59 11.37 -9.80 -22.62
CA CYS A 59 12.68 -9.56 -23.25
C CYS A 59 13.01 -10.66 -24.27
N GLY A 60 13.78 -10.30 -25.30
CA GLY A 60 14.24 -11.26 -26.32
C GLY A 60 15.15 -12.36 -25.77
N CYS A 61 15.68 -12.20 -24.55
CA CYS A 61 16.42 -13.24 -23.85
C CYS A 61 15.54 -14.32 -23.20
N GLY A 62 14.20 -14.25 -23.36
CA GLY A 62 13.27 -15.27 -22.87
C GLY A 62 12.61 -14.96 -21.52
N ILE A 63 13.04 -13.92 -20.80
CA ILE A 63 12.41 -13.53 -19.53
C ILE A 63 11.04 -12.90 -19.80
N THR A 64 10.01 -13.48 -19.18
CA THR A 64 8.63 -13.00 -19.21
C THR A 64 8.04 -13.04 -17.81
N GLU A 65 7.93 -11.88 -17.16
CA GLU A 65 7.50 -11.78 -15.76
C GLU A 65 6.68 -10.50 -15.52
N ASP A 66 6.01 -10.38 -14.37
CA ASP A 66 5.39 -9.12 -13.98
C ASP A 66 6.46 -8.03 -13.82
N ARG A 67 6.23 -6.88 -14.44
CA ARG A 67 7.20 -5.78 -14.49
C ARG A 67 7.52 -5.25 -13.10
N ASP A 68 6.52 -5.12 -12.24
CA ASP A 68 6.67 -4.49 -10.93
C ASP A 68 7.34 -5.50 -9.96
N LEU A 69 7.01 -6.79 -10.03
CA LEU A 69 7.71 -7.87 -9.28
C LEU A 69 9.18 -8.00 -9.73
N PHE A 70 9.41 -8.04 -11.04
CA PHE A 70 10.75 -8.12 -11.59
C PHE A 70 11.60 -6.90 -11.22
N SER A 71 11.01 -5.69 -11.27
CA SER A 71 11.70 -4.47 -10.83
C SER A 71 12.03 -4.49 -9.34
N ALA A 72 11.14 -5.05 -8.50
CA ALA A 72 11.39 -5.18 -7.07
C ALA A 72 12.54 -6.16 -6.79
N PHE A 73 12.59 -7.29 -7.51
CA PHE A 73 13.70 -8.24 -7.45
C PHE A 73 15.03 -7.56 -7.81
N LEU A 74 15.09 -6.85 -8.94
CA LEU A 74 16.30 -6.12 -9.35
C LEU A 74 16.72 -5.08 -8.31
N GLY A 75 15.75 -4.48 -7.59
CA GLY A 75 16.00 -3.52 -6.52
C GLY A 75 16.83 -4.07 -5.36
N LEU A 76 16.79 -5.38 -5.12
CA LEU A 76 17.60 -6.05 -4.10
C LEU A 76 19.10 -6.06 -4.43
N HIS A 77 19.45 -5.85 -5.71
CA HIS A 77 20.81 -5.89 -6.22
C HIS A 77 21.32 -4.49 -6.64
N VAL A 78 20.66 -3.43 -6.16
CA VAL A 78 21.11 -2.05 -6.36
C VAL A 78 22.09 -1.66 -5.26
N HIS A 79 23.24 -1.11 -5.65
CA HIS A 79 24.24 -0.58 -4.74
C HIS A 79 24.61 0.86 -5.13
N ARG A 80 25.10 1.61 -4.14
CA ARG A 80 25.62 2.95 -4.35
C ARG A 80 27.09 2.89 -4.74
N GLY A 81 27.43 3.43 -5.92
CA GLY A 81 28.79 3.54 -6.40
C GLY A 81 29.62 4.60 -5.64
N ALA A 82 30.94 4.58 -5.83
CA ALA A 82 31.87 5.53 -5.21
C ALA A 82 31.63 6.98 -5.64
N ASP A 83 31.10 7.18 -6.85
CA ASP A 83 30.65 8.48 -7.39
C ASP A 83 29.28 8.92 -6.83
N GLY A 84 28.71 8.14 -5.91
CA GLY A 84 27.43 8.42 -5.27
C GLY A 84 26.21 8.05 -6.11
N SER A 85 26.38 7.50 -7.32
CA SER A 85 25.28 7.07 -8.20
C SER A 85 24.82 5.65 -7.89
N ASP A 86 23.51 5.40 -7.97
CA ASP A 86 22.97 4.05 -7.75
C ASP A 86 23.06 3.22 -9.03
N ARG A 87 23.67 2.04 -8.92
CA ARG A 87 23.90 1.09 -10.02
C ARG A 87 23.30 -0.27 -9.69
N LEU A 88 22.79 -0.94 -10.73
CA LEU A 88 22.33 -2.32 -10.65
C LEU A 88 23.52 -3.26 -10.85
N ASP A 89 23.76 -4.15 -9.90
CA ASP A 89 24.68 -5.28 -10.06
C ASP A 89 23.99 -6.39 -10.86
N LEU A 90 24.26 -6.44 -12.16
CA LEU A 90 23.67 -7.45 -13.05
C LEU A 90 24.21 -8.85 -12.76
N GLU A 91 25.45 -8.99 -12.27
CA GLU A 91 26.05 -10.29 -12.00
C GLU A 91 25.40 -10.92 -10.77
N ALA A 92 25.34 -10.16 -9.67
CA ALA A 92 24.65 -10.59 -8.45
C ALA A 92 23.16 -10.86 -8.71
N ALA A 93 22.50 -10.02 -9.52
CA ALA A 93 21.10 -10.23 -9.87
C ALA A 93 20.88 -11.48 -10.73
N ASN A 94 21.77 -11.79 -11.68
CA ASN A 94 21.68 -13.02 -12.46
C ASN A 94 21.87 -14.26 -11.58
N HIS A 95 22.86 -14.24 -10.69
CA HIS A 95 23.08 -15.35 -9.76
C HIS A 95 21.88 -15.55 -8.82
N GLY A 96 21.33 -14.47 -8.26
CA GLY A 96 20.13 -14.50 -7.44
C GLY A 96 18.91 -15.01 -8.19
N TRP A 97 18.76 -14.64 -9.48
CA TRP A 97 17.63 -15.06 -10.30
C TRP A 97 17.62 -16.56 -10.55
N LEU A 98 18.79 -17.17 -10.76
CA LEU A 98 18.91 -18.62 -10.95
C LEU A 98 18.53 -19.41 -9.70
N LEU A 99 18.79 -18.86 -8.50
CA LEU A 99 18.51 -19.53 -7.23
C LEU A 99 17.09 -19.28 -6.70
N HIS A 100 16.56 -18.07 -6.91
CA HIS A 100 15.36 -17.57 -6.24
C HIS A 100 14.21 -17.21 -7.18
N ARG A 101 14.21 -17.73 -8.41
CA ARG A 101 13.14 -17.44 -9.37
C ARG A 101 11.73 -17.66 -8.79
N HIS A 102 11.56 -18.67 -7.96
CA HIS A 102 10.28 -19.01 -7.33
C HIS A 102 9.80 -18.01 -6.27
N ASP A 103 10.70 -17.24 -5.65
CA ASP A 103 10.34 -16.25 -4.64
C ASP A 103 9.72 -14.98 -5.26
N VAL A 104 10.02 -14.73 -6.54
CA VAL A 104 9.52 -13.58 -7.30
C VAL A 104 8.03 -13.72 -7.62
N ASP A 105 7.53 -14.94 -7.77
CA ASP A 105 6.12 -15.26 -8.01
C ASP A 105 5.21 -15.03 -6.79
N GLY A 106 5.76 -14.59 -5.65
CA GLY A 106 5.00 -14.38 -4.43
C GLY A 106 4.61 -15.69 -3.71
N ARG A 107 5.14 -16.84 -4.14
CA ARG A 107 5.07 -18.11 -3.39
C ARG A 107 6.12 -18.07 -2.28
N ARG A 108 5.83 -17.25 -1.28
CA ARG A 108 6.67 -17.05 -0.09
C ARG A 108 7.08 -18.41 0.50
N GLY A 109 8.38 -18.74 0.47
CA GLY A 109 8.98 -19.76 1.34
C GLY A 109 8.68 -19.47 2.81
N PRO A 110 8.84 -20.44 3.73
CA PRO A 110 8.39 -20.29 5.12
C PRO A 110 8.92 -18.98 5.71
N ALA A 111 8.00 -18.08 6.05
CA ALA A 111 8.35 -16.79 6.61
C ALA A 111 9.21 -17.02 7.84
N VAL A 112 10.43 -16.49 7.85
CA VAL A 112 11.25 -16.38 9.07
C VAL A 112 10.33 -15.80 10.13
N ALA A 113 10.21 -16.51 11.26
CA ALA A 113 9.28 -16.18 12.31
C ALA A 113 9.59 -14.78 12.85
N VAL A 114 8.92 -13.76 12.31
CA VAL A 114 8.90 -12.43 12.90
C VAL A 114 8.29 -12.63 14.28
N SER A 115 9.10 -12.43 15.31
CA SER A 115 8.64 -12.50 16.68
C SER A 115 7.42 -11.57 16.77
N LYS A 116 6.28 -12.12 17.22
CA LYS A 116 5.06 -11.35 17.48
C LYS A 116 5.27 -10.46 18.72
N GLN A 117 6.40 -9.76 18.83
CA GLN A 117 6.44 -8.55 19.65
C GLN A 117 5.63 -7.51 18.87
N ARG A 118 4.31 -7.59 19.03
CA ARG A 118 3.43 -6.45 18.80
C ARG A 118 4.01 -5.33 19.65
N GLY A 119 4.79 -4.44 19.03
CA GLY A 119 5.31 -3.26 19.69
C GLY A 119 4.16 -2.65 20.49
N ARG A 120 4.40 -2.42 21.79
CA ARG A 120 3.40 -1.86 22.70
C ARG A 120 2.78 -0.67 21.98
N ARG A 121 1.47 -0.74 21.68
CA ARG A 121 0.74 0.43 21.19
C ARG A 121 0.92 1.48 22.28
N HIS A 122 1.69 2.53 22.01
CA HIS A 122 1.79 3.65 22.93
C HIS A 122 0.36 4.12 23.21
N PRO A 123 -0.05 4.19 24.49
CA PRO A 123 -1.40 4.61 24.80
C PRO A 123 -1.60 6.03 24.23
N PRO A 124 -2.75 6.28 23.56
CA PRO A 124 -3.11 7.63 23.18
C PRO A 124 -2.99 8.55 24.41
N SER A 125 -2.30 9.69 24.28
CA SER A 125 -2.19 10.68 25.37
C SER A 125 -3.57 10.97 25.95
N ARG A 126 -3.68 11.27 27.26
CA ARG A 126 -4.97 11.50 27.95
C ARG A 126 -5.89 12.47 27.18
N ARG A 127 -5.30 13.48 26.52
CA ARG A 127 -5.98 14.45 25.62
C ARG A 127 -6.61 13.81 24.38
N SER A 128 -5.98 12.80 23.78
CA SER A 128 -6.49 12.09 22.61
C SER A 128 -7.58 11.07 22.94
N VAL A 129 -7.55 10.43 24.11
CA VAL A 129 -8.65 9.55 24.59
C VAL A 129 -9.95 10.32 24.78
N ALA A 130 -9.89 11.51 25.41
CA ALA A 130 -11.06 12.37 25.60
C ALA A 130 -11.69 12.76 24.25
N ARG A 131 -10.86 13.14 23.27
CA ARG A 131 -11.30 13.48 21.90
C ARG A 131 -11.94 12.29 21.18
N ILE A 132 -11.39 11.08 21.33
CA ILE A 132 -11.96 9.85 20.74
C ILE A 132 -13.32 9.53 21.37
N LYS A 133 -13.44 9.62 22.70
CA LYS A 133 -14.72 9.40 23.41
C LYS A 133 -15.77 10.42 23.00
N ALA A 134 -15.41 11.70 22.91
CA ALA A 134 -16.31 12.77 22.46
C ALA A 134 -16.84 12.53 21.05
N ARG A 135 -15.97 12.14 20.10
CA ARG A 135 -16.38 11.79 18.73
C ARG A 135 -17.34 10.60 18.69
N ARG A 136 -17.11 9.57 19.50
CA ARG A 136 -18.02 8.41 19.59
C ARG A 136 -19.38 8.79 20.17
N LYS A 137 -19.40 9.60 21.24
CA LYS A 137 -20.63 10.12 21.85
C LYS A 137 -21.44 10.95 20.85
N ALA A 138 -20.79 11.87 20.12
CA ALA A 138 -21.44 12.67 19.08
C ALA A 138 -22.03 11.80 17.96
N LYS A 139 -21.29 10.78 17.51
CA LYS A 139 -21.79 9.84 16.48
C LYS A 139 -22.97 8.99 16.97
N ALA A 140 -23.00 8.61 18.24
CA ALA A 140 -24.12 7.91 18.86
C ALA A 140 -25.36 8.80 18.99
N ALA A 141 -25.19 10.04 19.47
CA ALA A 141 -26.26 11.02 19.58
C ALA A 141 -26.88 11.33 18.20
N MET A 142 -26.05 11.52 17.17
CA MET A 142 -26.50 11.77 15.80
C MET A 142 -27.23 10.58 15.16
N ARG A 143 -26.93 9.35 15.60
CA ARG A 143 -27.71 8.16 15.20
C ARG A 143 -29.07 8.11 15.88
N GLN A 144 -29.13 8.46 17.17
CA GLN A 144 -30.37 8.47 17.96
C GLN A 144 -31.35 9.54 17.48
N SER A 145 -30.88 10.75 17.17
CA SER A 145 -31.73 11.82 16.63
C SER A 145 -32.31 11.50 15.26
N ARG A 146 -31.59 10.71 14.44
CA ARG A 146 -32.05 10.28 13.12
C ARG A 146 -33.14 9.20 13.19
N SER A 147 -33.22 8.44 14.29
CA SER A 147 -34.29 7.45 14.51
C SER A 147 -35.57 8.02 15.10
N THR A 148 -35.53 9.17 15.78
CA THR A 148 -36.72 9.80 16.39
C THR A 148 -37.52 10.68 15.42
N GLN A 149 -36.97 11.04 14.25
CA GLN A 149 -37.65 11.90 13.27
C GLN A 149 -38.49 11.13 12.23
N THR A 150 -38.60 9.80 12.32
CA THR A 150 -39.49 9.03 11.45
C THR A 150 -40.85 8.84 12.14
N PHE A 151 -41.89 9.39 11.50
CA PHE A 151 -43.36 9.26 11.70
C PHE A 151 -44.06 10.22 12.70
N PRO A 152 -44.80 11.24 12.22
CA PRO A 152 -46.16 11.49 12.71
C PRO A 152 -47.13 10.62 11.91
N ALA A 153 -47.90 9.78 12.60
CA ALA A 153 -48.97 8.97 12.02
C ALA A 153 -50.05 9.89 11.42
N GLY A 154 -50.41 9.66 10.16
CA GLY A 154 -51.54 10.31 9.53
C GLY A 154 -52.87 9.91 10.19
N GLU A 155 -53.76 10.87 10.36
CA GLU A 155 -55.14 10.65 10.79
C GLU A 155 -55.88 9.74 9.79
N PRO A 156 -56.67 8.75 10.26
CA PRO A 156 -57.51 7.98 9.37
C PRO A 156 -58.79 8.75 9.03
N THR A 157 -58.91 9.17 7.78
CA THR A 157 -60.14 9.73 7.18
C THR A 157 -61.27 8.69 7.21
N ALA A 158 -62.35 8.98 7.93
CA ALA A 158 -63.60 8.21 7.88
C ALA A 158 -64.50 8.71 6.73
N LEU A 159 -65.05 7.80 5.93
CA LEU A 159 -66.03 8.01 4.85
C LEU A 159 -67.11 6.89 4.93
N PRO A 160 -68.33 7.05 4.38
CA PRO A 160 -69.53 7.46 5.12
C PRO A 160 -70.55 6.33 5.27
N ALA A 161 -71.40 6.40 6.29
CA ALA A 161 -72.53 5.49 6.46
C ALA A 161 -73.75 5.97 5.66
N GLN A 162 -74.20 5.12 4.74
CA GLN A 162 -75.49 5.22 4.06
C GLN A 162 -76.60 4.91 5.08
N GLN A 163 -77.64 5.75 5.14
CA GLN A 163 -78.92 5.40 5.77
C GLN A 163 -80.02 5.39 4.71
N ALA A 164 -80.76 4.30 4.73
CA ALA A 164 -82.00 4.08 4.01
C ALA A 164 -83.17 4.66 4.82
N ALA A 165 -84.05 5.42 4.15
CA ALA A 165 -85.51 5.44 4.28
C ALA A 165 -86.07 6.40 3.23
#